data_AF-A0A7J7K097-F1
#
_entry.id   AF-A0A7J7K097-F1
#
_cell.length_a   1.000
_cell.length_b   1.000
_cell.length_c   1.000
_cell.angle_alpha   90.00
_cell.angle_beta   90.00
_cell.angle_gamma   90.00
#
_symmetry.space_group_name_H-M   'P 1'
#
loop_
_entity.id
_entity.type
_entity.pdbx_description
1 polymer ?
#
loop_
_entity_poly.entity_id
_entity_poly.type
_entity_poly.pdbx_seq_one_letter_code
_entity_poly.pdbx_strand_id
1 'polypeptide(L)'
;MLHSRVQRALGSKQPTYDLVMKQGKEQLVKSTLENDTQTIGDMLTSLKSKWTSVCGKSVDRQRKLEESLLVSGQFKDALQALLGWLYKIEPFISDEQNVHGDLDTVTKLADQQKVFQSELSKRASNMAQVRDTAKELIEKSEDNMPELQSQLIDLTTSWDKVTKQAERRQARIQEAFRLAEEFSQRASTFLEWVSDCEHQLKLNPDRADDETALQAALDEHRVFIEEVGKQRLSLSETLRLGDDILSKAHQEAVPIMKKWLIILRQHMDNVDTWSANFEKSIQDSLDAISNSSNLIEELLGWLASSEGHLLAMEEIRCLQKAQSLKKCSNNIRSLKMK
;
A
#
# COMPACT_ATOMS: atom_id res chain seq x y z
N MET A 1 39.26 -41.15 -18.52
CA MET A 1 40.36 -41.74 -19.33
C MET A 1 40.72 -43.18 -18.97
N LEU A 2 40.70 -43.60 -17.69
CA LEU A 2 41.02 -45.00 -17.34
C LEU A 2 39.94 -46.01 -17.78
N HIS A 3 38.65 -45.70 -17.61
CA HIS A 3 37.58 -46.64 -17.97
C HIS A 3 37.53 -46.97 -19.48
N SER A 4 37.71 -45.97 -20.34
CA SER A 4 37.75 -46.17 -21.80
C SER A 4 38.93 -47.04 -22.25
N ARG A 5 40.06 -47.03 -21.51
CA ARG A 5 41.18 -47.97 -21.75
C ARG A 5 40.79 -49.41 -21.41
N VAL A 6 40.06 -49.62 -20.31
CA VAL A 6 39.58 -50.95 -19.89
C VAL A 6 38.55 -51.51 -20.87
N GLN A 7 37.58 -50.69 -21.32
CA GLN A 7 36.64 -51.10 -22.37
C GLN A 7 37.33 -51.48 -23.67
N ARG A 8 38.30 -50.68 -24.12
CA ARG A 8 39.06 -50.98 -25.34
C ARG A 8 39.86 -52.29 -25.19
N ALA A 9 40.48 -52.50 -24.03
CA ALA A 9 41.20 -53.74 -23.74
C ALA A 9 40.25 -54.96 -23.75
N LEU A 10 39.07 -54.86 -23.12
CA LEU A 10 38.05 -55.92 -23.13
C LEU A 10 37.58 -56.24 -24.56
N GLY A 11 37.25 -55.21 -25.35
CA GLY A 11 36.87 -55.38 -26.76
C GLY A 11 37.97 -56.07 -27.58
N SER A 12 39.24 -55.71 -27.34
CA SER A 12 40.38 -56.35 -28.04
C SER A 12 40.62 -57.81 -27.66
N LYS A 13 40.19 -58.25 -26.47
CA LYS A 13 40.35 -59.62 -25.97
C LYS A 13 39.15 -60.53 -26.26
N GLN A 14 38.03 -59.96 -26.70
CA GLN A 14 36.82 -60.71 -27.07
C GLN A 14 37.10 -61.82 -28.11
N PRO A 15 37.85 -61.60 -29.22
CA PRO A 15 38.15 -62.66 -30.17
C PRO A 15 38.99 -63.80 -29.57
N THR A 16 39.91 -63.46 -28.67
CA THR A 16 40.74 -64.47 -27.97
C THR A 16 39.90 -65.32 -27.02
N TYR A 17 38.97 -64.70 -26.28
CA TYR A 17 38.02 -65.42 -25.43
C TYR A 17 37.14 -66.37 -26.26
N ASP A 18 36.57 -65.89 -27.37
CA ASP A 18 35.71 -66.68 -28.24
C ASP A 18 36.47 -67.88 -28.84
N LEU A 19 37.73 -67.68 -29.24
CA LEU A 19 38.61 -68.74 -29.73
C LEU A 19 38.89 -69.79 -28.66
N VAL A 20 39.29 -69.38 -27.43
CA VAL A 20 39.59 -70.31 -26.32
C VAL A 20 38.35 -71.09 -25.91
N MET A 21 37.18 -70.45 -25.85
CA MET A 21 35.91 -71.11 -25.55
C MET A 21 35.51 -72.12 -26.64
N LYS A 22 35.75 -71.81 -27.91
CA LYS A 22 35.51 -72.74 -29.02
C LYS A 22 36.45 -73.95 -28.94
N GLN A 23 37.74 -73.72 -28.82
CA GLN A 23 38.77 -74.78 -28.75
C GLN A 23 38.58 -75.68 -27.52
N GLY A 24 38.28 -75.11 -26.36
CA GLY A 24 38.04 -75.90 -25.15
C GLY A 24 36.79 -76.78 -25.25
N LYS A 25 35.71 -76.29 -25.88
CA LYS A 25 34.52 -77.12 -26.16
C LYS A 25 34.85 -78.27 -27.12
N GLU A 26 35.64 -78.02 -28.16
CA GLU A 26 36.09 -79.06 -29.09
C GLU A 26 36.97 -80.11 -28.39
N GLN A 27 37.82 -79.71 -27.45
CA GLN A 27 38.61 -80.64 -26.62
C GLN A 27 37.74 -81.45 -25.66
N LEU A 28 36.74 -80.82 -25.04
CA LEU A 28 35.79 -81.50 -24.16
C LEU A 28 35.07 -82.67 -24.86
N VAL A 29 34.76 -82.52 -26.15
CA VAL A 29 34.12 -83.57 -26.99
C VAL A 29 35.10 -84.67 -27.39
N LYS A 30 36.40 -84.38 -27.49
CA LYS A 30 37.45 -85.33 -27.92
C LYS A 30 38.06 -86.13 -26.77
N SER A 31 37.98 -85.64 -25.54
CA SER A 31 38.54 -86.32 -24.36
C SER A 31 37.76 -87.59 -24.02
N THR A 32 38.48 -88.70 -23.85
CA THR A 32 37.92 -90.02 -23.47
C THR A 32 38.10 -90.35 -21.99
N LEU A 33 38.89 -89.55 -21.26
CA LEU A 33 39.14 -89.71 -19.83
C LEU A 33 38.21 -88.79 -19.03
N GLU A 34 37.42 -89.39 -18.13
CA GLU A 34 36.37 -88.70 -17.35
C GLU A 34 36.92 -87.53 -16.50
N ASN A 35 38.13 -87.70 -15.96
CA ASN A 35 38.81 -86.68 -15.13
C ASN A 35 39.22 -85.44 -15.94
N ASP A 36 39.64 -85.61 -17.20
CA ASP A 36 40.02 -84.51 -18.10
C ASP A 36 38.78 -83.74 -18.56
N THR A 37 37.69 -84.46 -18.85
CA THR A 37 36.39 -83.86 -19.22
C THR A 37 35.86 -82.98 -18.10
N GLN A 38 35.92 -83.45 -16.85
CA GLN A 38 35.53 -82.66 -15.68
C GLN A 38 36.39 -81.40 -15.52
N THR A 39 37.72 -81.56 -15.59
CA THR A 39 38.67 -80.46 -15.41
C THR A 39 38.50 -79.36 -16.47
N ILE A 40 38.40 -79.73 -17.75
CA ILE A 40 38.21 -78.78 -18.86
C ILE A 40 36.84 -78.09 -18.74
N GLY A 41 35.80 -78.83 -18.33
CA GLY A 41 34.47 -78.29 -18.09
C GLY A 41 34.46 -77.22 -16.99
N ASP A 42 35.15 -77.48 -15.88
CA ASP A 42 35.27 -76.53 -14.77
C ASP A 42 36.08 -75.28 -15.16
N MET A 43 37.17 -75.46 -15.92
CA MET A 43 37.97 -74.34 -16.44
C MET A 43 37.17 -73.44 -17.39
N LEU A 44 36.40 -74.02 -18.32
CA LEU A 44 35.55 -73.26 -19.24
C LEU A 44 34.40 -72.54 -18.52
N THR A 45 33.80 -73.19 -17.52
CA THR A 45 32.76 -72.59 -16.68
C THR A 45 33.32 -71.42 -15.89
N SER A 46 34.51 -71.59 -15.30
CA SER A 46 35.24 -70.54 -14.58
C SER A 46 35.62 -69.37 -15.49
N LEU A 47 36.16 -69.64 -16.68
CA LEU A 47 36.50 -68.62 -17.67
C LEU A 47 35.28 -67.83 -18.12
N LYS A 48 34.20 -68.52 -18.49
CA LYS A 48 32.93 -67.88 -18.88
C LYS A 48 32.37 -67.01 -17.76
N SER A 49 32.38 -67.52 -16.52
CA SER A 49 31.92 -66.78 -15.35
C SER A 49 32.73 -65.49 -15.13
N LYS A 50 34.07 -65.59 -15.13
CA LYS A 50 34.96 -64.43 -14.96
C LYS A 50 34.82 -63.42 -16.10
N TRP A 51 34.74 -63.88 -17.35
CA TRP A 51 34.54 -63.02 -18.52
C TRP A 51 33.24 -62.24 -18.42
N THR A 52 32.13 -62.96 -18.17
CA THR A 52 30.81 -62.35 -18.00
C THR A 52 30.77 -61.37 -16.84
N SER A 53 31.42 -61.70 -15.72
CA SER A 53 31.51 -60.82 -14.54
C SER A 53 32.24 -59.52 -14.84
N VAL A 54 33.40 -59.58 -15.51
CA VAL A 54 34.18 -58.38 -15.84
C VAL A 54 33.46 -57.53 -16.90
N CYS A 55 32.87 -58.14 -17.92
CA CYS A 55 32.07 -57.43 -18.92
C CYS A 55 30.86 -56.75 -18.26
N GLY A 56 30.13 -57.45 -17.39
CA GLY A 56 29.01 -56.89 -16.62
C GLY A 56 29.44 -55.70 -15.76
N LYS A 57 30.51 -55.85 -14.97
CA LYS A 57 31.08 -54.75 -14.17
C LYS A 57 31.53 -53.55 -15.02
N SER A 58 32.05 -53.81 -16.22
CA SER A 58 32.45 -52.74 -17.14
C SER A 58 31.24 -51.97 -17.68
N VAL A 59 30.16 -52.66 -18.04
CA VAL A 59 28.91 -52.03 -18.48
C VAL A 59 28.27 -51.25 -17.34
N ASP A 60 28.17 -51.84 -16.15
CA ASP A 60 27.64 -51.17 -14.96
C ASP A 60 28.43 -49.91 -14.60
N ARG A 61 29.77 -49.96 -14.74
CA ARG A 61 30.63 -48.80 -14.52
C ARG A 61 30.40 -47.72 -15.58
N GLN A 62 30.25 -48.07 -16.85
CA GLN A 62 29.93 -47.12 -17.92
C GLN A 62 28.61 -46.40 -17.64
N ARG A 63 27.56 -47.18 -17.35
CA ARG A 63 26.24 -46.63 -17.02
C ARG A 63 26.31 -45.65 -15.85
N LYS A 64 27.00 -46.02 -14.75
CA LYS A 64 27.17 -45.14 -13.59
C LYS A 64 27.95 -43.85 -13.90
N LEU A 65 28.93 -43.91 -14.81
CA LEU A 65 29.68 -42.73 -15.25
C LEU A 65 28.82 -41.80 -16.10
N GLU A 66 27.99 -42.34 -17.01
CA GLU A 66 27.05 -41.57 -17.81
C GLU A 66 25.96 -40.93 -16.95
N GLU A 67 25.38 -41.68 -16.01
CA GLU A 67 24.42 -41.16 -15.03
C GLU A 67 25.05 -40.02 -14.19
N SER A 68 26.28 -40.19 -13.68
CA SER A 68 26.96 -39.13 -12.91
C SER A 68 27.28 -37.90 -13.76
N LEU A 69 27.67 -38.08 -15.02
CA LEU A 69 27.95 -36.98 -15.93
C LEU A 69 26.69 -36.17 -16.24
N LEU A 70 25.56 -36.86 -16.48
CA LEU A 70 24.26 -36.23 -16.70
C LEU A 70 23.85 -35.39 -15.49
N VAL A 71 23.93 -35.97 -14.28
CA VAL A 71 23.58 -35.29 -13.02
C VAL A 71 24.47 -34.06 -12.79
N SER A 72 25.78 -34.18 -13.03
CA SER A 72 26.71 -33.05 -12.88
C SER A 72 26.43 -31.91 -13.88
N GLY A 73 26.08 -32.26 -15.12
CA GLY A 73 25.67 -31.27 -16.14
C GLY A 73 24.40 -30.53 -15.74
N GLN A 74 23.32 -31.27 -15.40
CA GLN A 74 22.06 -30.70 -14.95
C GLN A 74 22.22 -29.83 -13.71
N PHE A 75 23.05 -30.26 -12.76
CA PHE A 75 23.40 -29.49 -11.58
C PHE A 75 24.06 -28.15 -11.95
N LYS A 76 25.06 -28.17 -12.83
CA LYS A 76 25.78 -26.96 -13.24
C LYS A 76 24.85 -25.97 -13.93
N ASP A 77 24.00 -26.45 -14.83
CA ASP A 77 23.03 -25.61 -15.55
C ASP A 77 22.02 -25.00 -14.57
N ALA A 78 21.49 -25.79 -13.63
CA ALA A 78 20.55 -25.30 -12.61
C ALA A 78 21.20 -24.26 -11.67
N LEU A 79 22.43 -24.51 -11.23
CA LEU A 79 23.21 -23.59 -10.40
C LEU A 79 23.41 -22.24 -11.10
N GLN A 80 23.86 -22.26 -12.36
CA GLN A 80 24.09 -21.04 -13.14
C GLN A 80 22.79 -20.29 -13.45
N ALA A 81 21.69 -21.01 -13.73
CA ALA A 81 20.38 -20.40 -13.94
C ALA A 81 19.85 -19.70 -12.68
N LEU A 82 20.08 -20.27 -11.48
CA LEU A 82 19.69 -19.64 -10.22
C LEU A 82 20.54 -18.41 -9.93
N LEU A 83 21.87 -18.50 -10.00
CA LEU A 83 22.77 -17.36 -9.80
C LEU A 83 22.47 -16.21 -10.77
N GLY A 84 22.31 -16.53 -12.06
CA GLY A 84 21.99 -15.52 -13.07
C GLY A 84 20.67 -14.80 -12.81
N TRP A 85 19.66 -15.51 -12.28
CA TRP A 85 18.42 -14.86 -11.88
C TRP A 85 18.56 -14.03 -10.60
N LEU A 86 19.28 -14.53 -9.60
CA LEU A 86 19.50 -13.80 -8.34
C LEU A 86 20.20 -12.46 -8.60
N TYR A 87 21.30 -12.46 -9.37
CA TYR A 87 21.99 -11.22 -9.72
C TYR A 87 21.14 -10.27 -10.57
N LYS A 88 20.24 -10.81 -11.39
CA LYS A 88 19.31 -9.99 -12.16
C LYS A 88 18.27 -9.32 -11.26
N ILE A 89 17.75 -10.01 -10.25
CA ILE A 89 16.61 -9.53 -9.46
C ILE A 89 17.02 -8.68 -8.25
N GLU A 90 18.19 -8.96 -7.68
CA GLU A 90 18.72 -8.28 -6.50
C GLU A 90 18.66 -6.75 -6.57
N PRO A 91 19.02 -6.07 -7.68
CA PRO A 91 18.91 -4.62 -7.78
C PRO A 91 17.45 -4.10 -7.71
N PHE A 92 16.49 -4.90 -8.19
CA PHE A 92 15.07 -4.51 -8.28
C PHE A 92 14.30 -4.71 -6.97
N ILE A 93 14.83 -5.48 -6.03
CA ILE A 93 14.21 -5.72 -4.72
C ILE A 93 14.99 -5.04 -3.58
N SER A 94 15.94 -4.17 -3.94
CA SER A 94 16.72 -3.40 -2.99
C SER A 94 15.82 -2.58 -2.06
N ASP A 95 16.27 -2.44 -0.81
CA ASP A 95 15.58 -1.67 0.22
C ASP A 95 15.45 -0.17 -0.15
N GLU A 96 16.21 0.32 -1.12
CA GLU A 96 16.19 1.72 -1.59
C GLU A 96 14.91 2.12 -2.35
N GLN A 97 14.11 1.16 -2.81
CA GLN A 97 12.87 1.49 -3.52
C GLN A 97 11.80 2.03 -2.56
N ASN A 98 11.24 3.19 -2.87
CA ASN A 98 10.09 3.75 -2.19
C ASN A 98 8.82 2.96 -2.52
N VAL A 99 8.03 2.61 -1.50
CA VAL A 99 6.82 1.78 -1.65
C VAL A 99 5.53 2.43 -1.13
N HIS A 100 5.62 3.64 -0.57
CA HIS A 100 4.45 4.37 -0.08
C HIS A 100 3.78 5.14 -1.22
N GLY A 101 2.55 5.60 -1.02
CA GLY A 101 1.83 6.36 -2.04
C GLY A 101 0.34 6.40 -1.77
N ASP A 102 -0.42 6.76 -2.81
CA ASP A 102 -1.87 6.62 -2.81
C ASP A 102 -2.29 5.14 -2.88
N LEU A 103 -3.54 4.87 -2.53
CA LEU A 103 -4.06 3.51 -2.39
C LEU A 103 -3.94 2.68 -3.68
N ASP A 104 -4.13 3.29 -4.86
CA ASP A 104 -4.03 2.59 -6.15
C ASP A 104 -2.57 2.17 -6.43
N THR A 105 -1.63 3.10 -6.27
CA THR A 105 -0.20 2.80 -6.44
C THR A 105 0.26 1.71 -5.48
N VAL A 106 -0.12 1.77 -4.20
CA VAL A 106 0.32 0.76 -3.22
C VAL A 106 -0.33 -0.60 -3.49
N THR A 107 -1.58 -0.63 -3.96
CA THR A 107 -2.25 -1.88 -4.38
C THR A 107 -1.52 -2.55 -5.54
N LYS A 108 -1.16 -1.77 -6.57
CA LYS A 108 -0.35 -2.24 -7.71
C LYS A 108 0.99 -2.82 -7.24
N LEU A 109 1.66 -2.16 -6.30
CA LEU A 109 2.92 -2.67 -5.73
C LEU A 109 2.73 -3.97 -4.94
N ALA A 110 1.64 -4.10 -4.19
CA ALA A 110 1.29 -5.33 -3.47
C ALA A 110 1.05 -6.51 -4.42
N ASP A 111 0.34 -6.28 -5.53
CA ASP A 111 0.14 -7.31 -6.55
C ASP A 111 1.44 -7.74 -7.22
N GLN A 112 2.31 -6.79 -7.56
CA GLN A 112 3.65 -7.10 -8.10
C GLN A 112 4.49 -7.93 -7.11
N GLN A 113 4.46 -7.56 -5.83
CA GLN A 113 5.17 -8.28 -4.79
C GLN A 113 4.61 -9.70 -4.60
N LYS A 114 3.29 -9.89 -4.70
CA LYS A 114 2.65 -11.21 -4.64
C LYS A 114 3.10 -12.12 -5.79
N VAL A 115 3.18 -11.58 -7.01
CA VAL A 115 3.72 -12.30 -8.17
C VAL A 115 5.17 -12.70 -7.92
N PHE A 116 5.99 -11.76 -7.46
CA PHE A 116 7.39 -12.03 -7.13
C PHE A 116 7.55 -13.11 -6.05
N GLN A 117 6.75 -13.07 -4.99
CA GLN A 117 6.76 -14.09 -3.94
C GLN A 117 6.39 -15.49 -4.48
N SER A 118 5.45 -15.56 -5.44
CA SER A 118 5.12 -16.82 -6.12
C SER A 118 6.32 -17.36 -6.92
N GLU A 119 7.03 -16.49 -7.64
CA GLU A 119 8.25 -16.88 -8.36
C GLU A 119 9.37 -17.34 -7.43
N LEU A 120 9.58 -16.64 -6.32
CA LEU A 120 10.57 -17.00 -5.30
C LEU A 120 10.26 -18.38 -4.71
N SER A 121 9.00 -18.65 -4.34
CA SER A 121 8.56 -19.95 -3.83
C SER A 121 8.74 -21.08 -4.85
N LYS A 122 8.45 -20.84 -6.13
CA LYS A 122 8.69 -21.83 -7.21
C LYS A 122 10.18 -22.13 -7.38
N ARG A 123 11.05 -21.15 -7.18
CA ARG A 123 12.51 -21.32 -7.29
C ARG A 123 13.12 -21.93 -6.03
N ALA A 124 12.43 -21.87 -4.89
CA ALA A 124 12.90 -22.46 -3.64
C ALA A 124 13.06 -23.98 -3.73
N SER A 125 12.19 -24.67 -4.48
CA SER A 125 12.36 -26.12 -4.74
C SER A 125 13.61 -26.40 -5.57
N ASN A 126 13.89 -25.57 -6.58
CA ASN A 126 15.10 -25.68 -7.39
C ASN A 126 16.36 -25.43 -6.56
N MET A 127 16.32 -24.44 -5.66
CA MET A 127 17.41 -24.15 -4.71
C MET A 127 17.69 -25.35 -3.80
N ALA A 128 16.64 -25.97 -3.25
CA ALA A 128 16.79 -27.18 -2.42
C ALA A 128 17.41 -28.33 -3.21
N GLN A 129 16.93 -28.60 -4.43
CA GLN A 129 17.46 -29.65 -5.30
C GLN A 129 18.93 -29.43 -5.67
N VAL A 130 19.30 -28.19 -6.01
CA VAL A 130 20.70 -27.83 -6.30
C VAL A 130 21.58 -28.05 -5.07
N ARG A 131 21.11 -27.65 -3.89
CA ARG A 131 21.86 -27.87 -2.64
C ARG A 131 22.07 -29.36 -2.32
N ASP A 132 21.03 -30.18 -2.48
CA ASP A 132 21.12 -31.60 -2.16
C ASP A 132 21.99 -32.34 -3.18
N THR A 133 21.88 -31.99 -4.47
CA THR A 133 22.76 -32.52 -5.52
C THR A 133 24.22 -32.11 -5.31
N ALA A 134 24.47 -30.87 -4.87
CA ALA A 134 25.83 -30.42 -4.54
C ALA A 134 26.45 -31.23 -3.39
N LYS A 135 25.67 -31.50 -2.33
CA LYS A 135 26.12 -32.34 -1.22
C LYS A 135 26.48 -33.74 -1.67
N GLU A 136 25.61 -34.38 -2.45
CA GLU A 136 25.88 -35.72 -2.99
C GLU A 136 27.14 -35.75 -3.87
N LEU A 137 27.37 -34.71 -4.69
CA LEU A 137 28.56 -34.63 -5.55
C LEU A 137 29.85 -34.48 -4.72
N ILE A 138 29.80 -33.69 -3.64
CA ILE A 138 30.94 -33.50 -2.71
C ILE A 138 31.21 -34.78 -1.92
N GLU A 139 30.18 -35.50 -1.48
CA GLU A 139 30.34 -36.77 -0.74
C GLU A 139 30.89 -37.90 -1.62
N LYS A 140 30.51 -37.92 -2.91
CA LYS A 140 30.95 -38.94 -3.87
C LYS A 140 32.33 -38.65 -4.48
N SER A 141 32.85 -37.44 -4.37
CA SER A 141 34.17 -37.07 -4.90
C SER A 141 35.28 -37.45 -3.92
N GLU A 142 36.30 -38.18 -4.41
CA GLU A 142 37.52 -38.48 -3.63
C GLU A 142 38.41 -37.24 -3.45
N ASP A 143 38.29 -36.26 -4.35
CA ASP A 143 38.98 -34.97 -4.29
C ASP A 143 38.09 -33.90 -3.65
N ASN A 144 38.68 -33.03 -2.83
CA ASN A 144 37.98 -31.86 -2.32
C ASN A 144 37.65 -30.92 -3.50
N MET A 145 36.40 -30.46 -3.61
CA MET A 145 35.91 -29.62 -4.72
C MET A 145 35.73 -28.16 -4.24
N PRO A 146 36.81 -27.39 -4.01
CA PRO A 146 36.71 -26.06 -3.38
C PRO A 146 35.93 -25.04 -4.22
N GLU A 147 36.04 -25.12 -5.56
CA GLU A 147 35.33 -24.21 -6.46
C GLU A 147 33.82 -24.43 -6.40
N LEU A 148 33.37 -25.69 -6.32
CA LEU A 148 31.97 -26.05 -6.15
C LEU A 148 31.43 -25.58 -4.80
N GLN A 149 32.21 -25.75 -3.72
CA GLN A 149 31.86 -25.26 -2.39
C GLN A 149 31.72 -23.73 -2.40
N SER A 150 32.64 -23.01 -3.05
CA SER A 150 32.58 -21.55 -3.19
C SER A 150 31.31 -21.10 -3.93
N GLN A 151 30.97 -21.73 -5.06
CA GLN A 151 29.76 -21.39 -5.82
C GLN A 151 28.48 -21.69 -5.03
N LEU A 152 28.45 -22.75 -4.23
CA LEU A 152 27.31 -23.07 -3.38
C LEU A 152 27.15 -22.07 -2.23
N ILE A 153 28.26 -21.61 -1.64
CA ILE A 153 28.26 -20.56 -0.62
C ILE A 153 27.71 -19.26 -1.21
N ASP A 154 28.19 -18.87 -2.40
CA ASP A 154 27.72 -17.67 -3.11
C ASP A 154 26.21 -17.76 -3.42
N LEU A 155 25.77 -18.87 -4.02
CA LEU A 155 24.36 -19.14 -4.29
C LEU A 155 23.51 -19.03 -3.01
N THR A 156 23.95 -19.67 -1.92
CA THR A 156 23.22 -19.65 -0.65
C THR A 156 23.15 -18.24 -0.06
N THR A 157 24.27 -17.51 -0.10
CA THR A 157 24.36 -16.15 0.43
C THR A 157 23.47 -15.20 -0.36
N SER A 158 23.51 -15.27 -1.69
CA SER A 158 22.68 -14.46 -2.58
C SER A 158 21.19 -14.81 -2.43
N TRP A 159 20.85 -16.11 -2.32
CA TRP A 159 19.49 -16.57 -2.06
C TRP A 159 18.93 -16.03 -0.74
N ASP A 160 19.70 -16.13 0.34
CA ASP A 160 19.30 -15.64 1.66
C ASP A 160 19.13 -14.12 1.66
N LYS A 161 20.01 -13.40 0.95
CA LYS A 161 19.91 -11.95 0.79
C LYS A 161 18.62 -11.56 0.06
N VAL A 162 18.35 -12.16 -1.09
CA VAL A 162 17.14 -11.91 -1.90
C VAL A 162 15.88 -12.25 -1.11
N THR A 163 15.87 -13.37 -0.38
CA THR A 163 14.73 -13.77 0.45
C THR A 163 14.46 -12.78 1.58
N LYS A 164 15.50 -12.35 2.31
CA LYS A 164 15.38 -11.34 3.37
C LYS A 164 14.91 -9.99 2.84
N GLN A 165 15.42 -9.56 1.69
CA GLN A 165 14.98 -8.32 1.03
C GLN A 165 13.52 -8.42 0.59
N ALA A 166 13.09 -9.57 0.05
CA ALA A 166 11.71 -9.84 -0.32
C ALA A 166 10.76 -9.71 0.88
N GLU A 167 11.11 -10.32 2.02
CA GLU A 167 10.32 -10.26 3.26
C GLU A 167 10.22 -8.83 3.81
N ARG A 168 11.34 -8.10 3.83
CA ARG A 168 11.36 -6.69 4.25
C ARG A 168 10.51 -5.82 3.34
N ARG A 169 10.63 -5.99 2.02
CA ARG A 169 9.83 -5.25 1.04
C ARG A 169 8.35 -5.56 1.21
N GLN A 170 7.98 -6.81 1.44
CA GLN A 170 6.60 -7.22 1.75
C GLN A 170 6.06 -6.51 3.00
N ALA A 171 6.82 -6.50 4.10
CA ALA A 171 6.41 -5.82 5.33
C ALA A 171 6.24 -4.30 5.13
N ARG A 172 7.15 -3.67 4.37
CA ARG A 172 7.05 -2.25 4.03
C ARG A 172 5.83 -1.92 3.17
N ILE A 173 5.50 -2.78 2.20
CA ILE A 173 4.30 -2.63 1.36
C ILE A 173 3.02 -2.79 2.20
N GLN A 174 3.00 -3.74 3.15
CA GLN A 174 1.85 -3.90 4.06
C GLN A 174 1.64 -2.67 4.94
N GLU A 175 2.72 -2.09 5.48
CA GLU A 175 2.61 -0.85 6.24
C GLU A 175 2.21 0.33 5.36
N ALA A 176 2.77 0.45 4.15
CA ALA A 176 2.36 1.45 3.18
C ALA A 176 0.87 1.35 2.83
N PHE A 177 0.34 0.12 2.69
CA PHE A 177 -1.06 -0.13 2.39
C PHE A 177 -1.95 0.34 3.54
N ARG A 178 -1.61 -0.06 4.77
CA ARG A 178 -2.32 0.36 5.98
C ARG A 178 -2.36 1.89 6.11
N LEU A 179 -1.23 2.57 5.90
CA LEU A 179 -1.14 4.02 5.97
C LEU A 179 -1.94 4.71 4.85
N ALA A 180 -1.92 4.16 3.63
CA ALA A 180 -2.69 4.68 2.50
C ALA A 180 -4.20 4.53 2.72
N GLU A 181 -4.65 3.39 3.25
CA GLU A 181 -6.05 3.19 3.66
C GLU A 181 -6.46 4.17 4.76
N GLU A 182 -5.63 4.32 5.80
CA GLU A 182 -5.90 5.26 6.89
C GLU A 182 -6.01 6.70 6.39
N PHE A 183 -5.08 7.13 5.53
CA PHE A 183 -5.13 8.45 4.91
C PHE A 183 -6.39 8.62 4.05
N SER A 184 -6.69 7.64 3.19
CA SER A 184 -7.87 7.68 2.32
C SER A 184 -9.16 7.75 3.12
N GLN A 185 -9.29 6.97 4.20
CA GLN A 185 -10.48 6.98 5.03
C GLN A 185 -10.65 8.32 5.75
N ARG A 186 -9.58 8.86 6.35
CA ARG A 186 -9.61 10.17 7.00
C ARG A 186 -9.96 11.28 6.02
N ALA A 187 -9.40 11.24 4.80
CA ALA A 187 -9.69 12.19 3.74
C ALA A 187 -11.17 12.12 3.30
N SER A 188 -11.72 10.92 3.09
CA SER A 188 -13.13 10.75 2.72
C SER A 188 -14.08 11.26 3.80
N THR A 189 -13.86 10.88 5.07
CA THR A 189 -14.68 11.36 6.19
C THR A 189 -14.61 12.89 6.34
N PHE A 190 -13.44 13.50 6.13
CA PHE A 190 -13.32 14.95 6.13
C PHE A 190 -14.10 15.59 4.98
N LEU A 191 -14.02 15.03 3.76
CA LEU A 191 -14.73 15.57 2.60
C LEU A 191 -16.26 15.43 2.72
N GLU A 192 -16.75 14.35 3.33
CA GLU A 192 -18.16 14.20 3.70
C GLU A 192 -18.59 15.31 4.66
N TRP A 193 -17.82 15.55 5.72
CA TRP A 193 -18.09 16.64 6.65
C TRP A 193 -18.08 18.03 5.98
N VAL A 194 -17.15 18.28 5.06
CA VAL A 194 -17.11 19.53 4.28
C VAL A 194 -18.37 19.70 3.44
N SER A 195 -18.89 18.62 2.86
CA SER A 195 -20.15 18.64 2.10
C SER A 195 -21.34 19.02 2.99
N ASP A 196 -21.40 18.48 4.22
CA ASP A 196 -22.43 18.84 5.18
C ASP A 196 -22.32 20.32 5.59
N CYS A 197 -21.10 20.84 5.78
CA CYS A 197 -20.86 22.25 6.05
C CYS A 197 -21.31 23.15 4.90
N GLU A 198 -21.05 22.76 3.65
CA GLU A 198 -21.53 23.51 2.49
C GLU A 198 -23.06 23.58 2.49
N HIS A 199 -23.74 22.47 2.81
CA HIS A 199 -25.20 22.46 2.89
C HIS A 199 -25.74 23.37 4.00
N GLN A 200 -25.16 23.29 5.20
CA GLN A 200 -25.60 24.07 6.36
C GLN A 200 -25.36 25.58 6.18
N LEU A 201 -24.18 25.98 5.68
CA LEU A 201 -23.76 27.39 5.66
C LEU A 201 -24.14 28.12 4.37
N LYS A 202 -24.25 27.42 3.24
CA LYS A 202 -24.43 28.03 1.92
C LYS A 202 -25.81 27.80 1.33
N LEU A 203 -26.46 26.68 1.66
CA LEU A 203 -27.74 26.27 1.08
C LEU A 203 -28.95 26.50 1.99
N ASN A 204 -28.76 27.00 3.21
CA ASN A 204 -29.85 27.34 4.13
C ASN A 204 -29.97 28.88 4.29
N PRO A 205 -30.64 29.57 3.35
CA PRO A 205 -30.74 31.03 3.33
C PRO A 205 -31.90 31.59 4.17
N ASP A 206 -32.62 30.77 4.93
CA ASP A 206 -33.83 31.19 5.65
C ASP A 206 -33.44 32.03 6.87
N ARG A 207 -33.18 33.31 6.59
CA ARG A 207 -32.85 34.32 7.58
C ARG A 207 -34.13 34.58 8.36
N ALA A 208 -34.14 34.18 9.61
CA ALA A 208 -35.22 34.58 10.50
C ALA A 208 -35.29 36.11 10.55
N ASP A 209 -36.49 36.67 10.37
CA ASP A 209 -36.72 38.12 10.40
C ASP A 209 -36.79 38.69 11.84
N ASP A 210 -36.74 37.82 12.85
CA ASP A 210 -36.81 38.19 14.26
C ASP A 210 -35.44 38.16 14.94
N GLU A 211 -35.18 39.17 15.77
CA GLU A 211 -33.93 39.35 16.51
C GLU A 211 -33.60 38.12 17.38
N THR A 212 -34.60 37.52 18.03
CA THR A 212 -34.43 36.35 18.90
C THR A 212 -33.90 35.14 18.13
N ALA A 213 -34.43 34.92 16.92
CA ALA A 213 -34.07 33.78 16.10
C ALA A 213 -32.69 33.96 15.46
N LEU A 214 -32.32 35.19 15.06
CA LEU A 214 -30.97 35.51 14.61
C LEU A 214 -29.93 35.35 15.73
N GLN A 215 -30.26 35.77 16.96
CA GLN A 215 -29.39 35.58 18.11
C GLN A 215 -29.19 34.09 18.44
N ALA A 216 -30.26 33.29 18.36
CA ALA A 216 -30.17 31.83 18.53
C ALA A 216 -29.29 31.18 17.43
N ALA A 217 -29.43 31.62 16.17
CA ALA A 217 -28.59 31.15 15.07
C ALA A 217 -27.11 31.52 15.26
N LEU A 218 -26.81 32.68 15.85
CA LEU A 218 -25.44 33.08 16.20
C LEU A 218 -24.85 32.17 17.29
N ASP A 219 -25.64 31.82 18.31
CA ASP A 219 -25.20 30.91 19.36
C ASP A 219 -25.00 29.47 18.85
N GLU A 220 -25.86 29.00 17.94
CA GLU A 220 -25.64 27.72 17.24
C GLU A 220 -24.37 27.78 16.37
N HIS A 221 -24.14 28.88 15.66
CA HIS A 221 -22.94 29.06 14.86
C HIS A 221 -21.66 29.07 15.71
N ARG A 222 -21.69 29.62 16.93
CA ARG A 222 -20.55 29.55 17.86
C ARG A 222 -20.17 28.12 18.19
N VAL A 223 -21.15 27.25 18.43
CA VAL A 223 -20.91 25.81 18.64
C VAL A 223 -20.34 25.17 17.39
N PHE A 224 -20.85 25.54 16.20
CA PHE A 224 -20.30 25.08 14.93
C PHE A 224 -18.82 25.48 14.75
N ILE A 225 -18.42 26.70 15.11
CA ILE A 225 -17.01 27.15 15.06
C ILE A 225 -16.11 26.32 15.98
N GLU A 226 -16.59 25.91 17.16
CA GLU A 226 -15.84 24.97 18.01
C GLU A 226 -15.61 23.62 17.30
N GLU A 227 -16.61 23.12 16.57
CA GLU A 227 -16.49 21.90 15.77
C GLU A 227 -15.51 22.06 14.61
N VAL A 228 -15.57 23.17 13.87
CA VAL A 228 -14.58 23.53 12.83
C VAL A 228 -13.16 23.52 13.43
N GLY A 229 -12.99 24.03 14.65
CA GLY A 229 -11.73 23.98 15.39
C GLY A 229 -11.21 22.56 15.62
N LYS A 230 -12.08 21.63 16.03
CA LYS A 230 -11.71 20.21 16.20
C LYS A 230 -11.38 19.55 14.87
N GLN A 231 -12.16 19.81 13.83
CA GLN A 231 -11.92 19.27 12.49
C GLN A 231 -10.61 19.78 11.90
N ARG A 232 -10.21 21.03 12.19
CA ARG A 232 -8.89 21.55 11.81
C ARG A 232 -7.74 20.77 12.44
N LEU A 233 -7.86 20.38 13.72
CA LEU A 233 -6.86 19.54 14.38
C LEU A 233 -6.79 18.14 13.74
N SER A 234 -7.95 17.51 13.52
CA SER A 234 -8.05 16.22 12.82
C SER A 234 -7.46 16.26 11.41
N LEU A 235 -7.72 17.33 10.67
CA LEU A 235 -7.13 17.56 9.35
C LEU A 235 -5.62 17.74 9.43
N SER A 236 -5.11 18.49 10.42
CA SER A 236 -3.65 18.66 10.62
C SER A 236 -2.96 17.32 10.84
N GLU A 237 -3.57 16.40 11.59
CA GLU A 237 -3.04 15.04 11.74
C GLU A 237 -3.07 14.25 10.43
N THR A 238 -4.15 14.38 9.67
CA THR A 238 -4.32 13.74 8.36
C THR A 238 -3.30 14.25 7.33
N LEU A 239 -3.04 15.55 7.32
CA LEU A 239 -2.00 16.16 6.49
C LEU A 239 -0.60 15.68 6.90
N ARG A 240 -0.32 15.60 8.20
CA ARG A 240 0.96 15.06 8.71
C ARG A 240 1.17 13.60 8.28
N LEU A 241 0.11 12.78 8.34
CA LEU A 241 0.15 11.40 7.84
C LEU A 241 0.45 11.39 6.33
N GLY A 242 -0.24 12.21 5.55
CA GLY A 242 0.00 12.28 4.11
C GLY A 242 1.38 12.85 3.73
N ASP A 243 1.96 13.76 4.53
CA ASP A 243 3.34 14.23 4.37
C ASP A 243 4.36 13.13 4.69
N ASP A 244 4.14 12.29 5.71
CA ASP A 244 4.99 11.12 5.98
C ASP A 244 4.94 10.11 4.83
N ILE A 245 3.74 9.83 4.31
CA ILE A 245 3.55 8.99 3.11
C ILE A 245 4.29 9.59 1.92
N LEU A 246 4.15 10.90 1.69
CA LEU A 246 4.80 11.62 0.58
C LEU A 246 6.33 11.55 0.66
N SER A 247 6.91 11.64 1.86
CA SER A 247 8.36 11.58 2.06
C SER A 247 9.00 10.25 1.61
N LYS A 248 8.21 9.17 1.62
CA LYS A 248 8.59 7.80 1.24
C LYS A 248 7.85 7.31 0.00
N ALA A 249 7.23 8.23 -0.74
CA ALA A 249 6.34 7.89 -1.83
C ALA A 249 7.10 7.37 -3.06
N HIS A 250 6.52 6.36 -3.70
CA HIS A 250 6.92 5.92 -5.03
C HIS A 250 6.76 7.08 -6.02
N GLN A 251 7.65 7.16 -7.01
CA GLN A 251 7.72 8.29 -7.94
C GLN A 251 6.38 8.59 -8.64
N GLU A 252 5.63 7.54 -9.01
CA GLU A 252 4.31 7.67 -9.64
C GLU A 252 3.25 8.29 -8.69
N ALA A 253 3.35 8.06 -7.38
CA ALA A 253 2.39 8.53 -6.39
C ALA A 253 2.65 9.96 -5.88
N VAL A 254 3.89 10.46 -6.00
CA VAL A 254 4.29 11.81 -5.55
C VAL A 254 3.34 12.93 -6.02
N PRO A 255 3.00 13.07 -7.32
CA PRO A 255 2.10 14.13 -7.77
C PRO A 255 0.68 13.98 -7.21
N ILE A 256 0.20 12.74 -7.08
CA ILE A 256 -1.15 12.42 -6.59
C ILE A 256 -1.26 12.79 -5.11
N MET A 257 -0.30 12.36 -4.30
CA MET A 257 -0.24 12.68 -2.87
C MET A 257 -0.16 14.20 -2.64
N LYS A 258 0.70 14.92 -3.38
CA LYS A 258 0.76 16.39 -3.31
C LYS A 258 -0.58 17.03 -3.63
N LYS A 259 -1.27 16.55 -4.66
CA LYS A 259 -2.59 17.05 -5.06
C LYS A 259 -3.63 16.84 -3.96
N TRP A 260 -3.68 15.66 -3.35
CA TRP A 260 -4.58 15.38 -2.22
C TRP A 260 -4.36 16.35 -1.06
N LEU A 261 -3.11 16.57 -0.66
CA LEU A 261 -2.80 17.48 0.45
C LEU A 261 -3.19 18.93 0.15
N ILE A 262 -3.05 19.37 -1.10
CA ILE A 262 -3.52 20.70 -1.53
C ILE A 262 -5.05 20.78 -1.47
N ILE A 263 -5.75 19.79 -2.01
CA ILE A 263 -7.22 19.74 -2.04
C ILE A 263 -7.79 19.78 -0.62
N LEU A 264 -7.28 18.96 0.29
CA LEU A 264 -7.77 18.91 1.66
C LEU A 264 -7.59 20.26 2.39
N ARG A 265 -6.44 20.92 2.20
CA ARG A 265 -6.22 22.28 2.72
C ARG A 265 -7.21 23.29 2.14
N GLN A 266 -7.38 23.27 0.83
CA GLN A 266 -8.30 24.19 0.14
C GLN A 266 -9.75 24.00 0.60
N HIS A 267 -10.19 22.76 0.87
CA HIS A 267 -11.53 22.51 1.41
C HIS A 267 -11.71 23.08 2.82
N MET A 268 -10.69 23.02 3.67
CA MET A 268 -10.75 23.67 4.98
C MET A 268 -10.83 25.20 4.86
N ASP A 269 -10.02 25.79 3.98
CA ASP A 269 -10.04 27.24 3.72
C ASP A 269 -11.44 27.69 3.21
N ASN A 270 -12.10 26.85 2.42
CA ASN A 270 -13.47 27.10 1.97
C ASN A 270 -14.47 27.09 3.13
N VAL A 271 -14.39 26.12 4.04
CA VAL A 271 -15.26 26.06 5.23
C VAL A 271 -15.05 27.28 6.12
N ASP A 272 -13.80 27.71 6.32
CA ASP A 272 -13.48 28.93 7.06
C ASP A 272 -14.12 30.17 6.40
N THR A 273 -14.05 30.26 5.08
CA THR A 273 -14.66 31.35 4.31
C THR A 273 -16.18 31.33 4.42
N TRP A 274 -16.82 30.16 4.30
CA TRP A 274 -18.27 30.03 4.43
C TRP A 274 -18.74 30.41 5.83
N SER A 275 -18.01 29.99 6.85
CA SER A 275 -18.33 30.28 8.25
C SER A 275 -18.26 31.79 8.53
N ALA A 276 -17.18 32.45 8.11
CA ALA A 276 -17.02 33.89 8.27
C ALA A 276 -18.10 34.70 7.52
N ASN A 277 -18.47 34.26 6.32
CA ASN A 277 -19.54 34.91 5.55
C ASN A 277 -20.92 34.72 6.20
N PHE A 278 -21.17 33.54 6.79
CA PHE A 278 -22.41 33.24 7.50
C PHE A 278 -22.56 34.11 8.76
N GLU A 279 -21.52 34.17 9.60
CA GLU A 279 -21.51 35.02 10.80
C GLU A 279 -21.72 36.50 10.44
N LYS A 280 -20.98 37.01 9.46
CA LYS A 280 -21.13 38.39 8.99
C LYS A 280 -22.55 38.68 8.50
N SER A 281 -23.14 37.76 7.75
CA SER A 281 -24.50 37.90 7.23
C SER A 281 -25.54 38.00 8.35
N ILE A 282 -25.41 37.23 9.43
CA ILE A 282 -26.30 37.30 10.58
C ILE A 282 -26.11 38.64 11.31
N GLN A 283 -24.86 39.05 11.53
CA GLN A 283 -24.55 40.31 12.20
C GLN A 283 -25.10 41.52 11.43
N ASP A 284 -24.90 41.57 10.11
CA ASP A 284 -25.43 42.63 9.25
C ASP A 284 -26.97 42.70 9.34
N SER A 285 -27.65 41.55 9.50
CA SER A 285 -29.11 41.47 9.65
C SER A 285 -29.59 41.95 11.02
N LEU A 286 -28.89 41.57 12.10
CA LEU A 286 -29.15 42.06 13.46
C LEU A 286 -28.96 43.59 13.55
N ASP A 287 -27.87 44.11 12.98
CA ASP A 287 -27.59 45.54 12.95
C ASP A 287 -28.69 46.30 12.18
N ALA A 288 -29.20 45.73 11.08
CA ALA A 288 -30.30 46.32 10.31
C ALA A 288 -31.62 46.36 11.09
N ILE A 289 -31.96 45.30 11.84
CA ILE A 289 -33.14 45.27 12.71
C ILE A 289 -33.00 46.29 13.83
N SER A 290 -31.85 46.32 14.52
CA SER A 290 -31.58 47.28 15.59
C SER A 290 -31.68 48.73 15.11
N ASN A 291 -31.07 49.04 13.95
CA ASN A 291 -31.16 50.36 13.33
C ASN A 291 -32.61 50.73 12.99
N SER A 292 -33.40 49.77 12.47
CA SER A 292 -34.81 49.99 12.15
C SER A 292 -35.65 50.26 13.41
N SER A 293 -35.43 49.49 14.48
CA SER A 293 -36.08 49.68 15.78
C SER A 293 -35.77 51.07 16.37
N ASN A 294 -34.51 51.49 16.34
CA ASN A 294 -34.10 52.82 16.81
C ASN A 294 -34.80 53.96 16.04
N LEU A 295 -34.89 53.84 14.70
CA LEU A 295 -35.59 54.82 13.86
C LEU A 295 -37.10 54.88 14.17
N ILE A 296 -37.73 53.73 14.44
CA ILE A 296 -39.14 53.66 14.83
C ILE A 296 -39.34 54.34 16.19
N GLU A 297 -38.48 54.07 17.17
CA GLU A 297 -38.57 54.69 18.50
C GLU A 297 -38.38 56.22 18.44
N GLU A 298 -37.42 56.70 17.64
CA GLU A 298 -37.19 58.13 17.43
C GLU A 298 -38.43 58.81 16.83
N LEU A 299 -39.02 58.19 15.79
CA LEU A 299 -40.23 58.70 15.14
C LEU A 299 -41.43 58.71 16.09
N LEU A 300 -41.64 57.63 16.86
CA LEU A 300 -42.71 57.55 17.84
C LEU A 300 -42.55 58.61 18.94
N GLY A 301 -41.32 58.83 19.42
CA GLY A 301 -41.02 59.88 20.39
C GLY A 301 -41.31 61.28 19.84
N TRP A 302 -40.90 61.54 18.60
CA TRP A 302 -41.19 62.80 17.92
C TRP A 302 -42.69 63.03 17.72
N LEU A 303 -43.42 62.00 17.28
CA LEU A 303 -44.88 62.05 17.11
C LEU A 303 -45.58 62.36 18.43
N ALA A 304 -45.22 61.67 19.51
CA ALA A 304 -45.79 61.89 20.84
C ALA A 304 -45.53 63.31 21.36
N SER A 305 -44.30 63.83 21.17
CA SER A 305 -43.97 65.21 21.53
C SER A 305 -44.77 66.23 20.71
N SER A 306 -44.90 66.00 19.41
CA SER A 306 -45.64 66.87 18.50
C SER A 306 -47.12 66.91 18.83
N GLU A 307 -47.72 65.74 19.11
CA GLU A 307 -49.11 65.63 19.58
C GLU A 307 -49.32 66.39 20.90
N GLY A 308 -48.41 66.21 21.87
CA GLY A 308 -48.45 66.94 23.14
C GLY A 308 -48.37 68.46 22.96
N HIS A 309 -47.53 68.96 22.05
CA HIS A 309 -47.48 70.39 21.72
C HIS A 309 -48.79 70.90 21.11
N LEU A 310 -49.39 70.16 20.18
CA LEU A 310 -50.65 70.55 19.54
C LEU A 310 -51.80 70.63 20.56
N LEU A 311 -51.91 69.66 21.46
CA LEU A 311 -52.91 69.66 22.54
C LEU A 311 -52.72 70.85 23.50
N ALA A 312 -51.49 71.13 23.90
CA ALA A 312 -51.19 72.30 24.74
C ALA A 312 -51.55 73.63 24.05
N MET A 313 -51.29 73.75 22.74
CA MET A 313 -51.71 74.91 21.95
C MET A 313 -53.24 75.07 21.90
N GLU A 314 -53.99 73.97 21.78
CA GLU A 314 -55.45 73.99 21.81
C GLU A 314 -55.99 74.43 23.19
N GLU A 315 -55.41 73.92 24.28
CA GLU A 315 -55.79 74.34 25.64
C GLU A 315 -55.54 75.84 25.87
N ILE A 316 -54.36 76.34 25.48
CA ILE A 316 -54.02 77.77 25.57
C ILE A 316 -55.03 78.61 24.76
N ARG A 317 -55.38 78.18 23.55
CA ARG A 317 -56.35 78.86 22.70
C ARG A 317 -57.75 78.89 23.34
N CYS A 318 -58.18 77.79 23.95
CA CYS A 318 -59.44 77.71 24.69
C CYS A 318 -59.45 78.64 25.92
N LEU A 319 -58.37 78.65 26.69
CA LEU A 319 -58.21 79.53 27.85
C LEU A 319 -58.23 81.01 27.46
N GLN A 320 -57.53 81.39 26.38
CA GLN A 320 -57.55 82.74 25.83
C GLN A 320 -58.97 83.16 25.39
N LYS A 321 -59.71 82.24 24.74
CA LYS A 321 -61.11 82.49 24.33
C LYS A 321 -62.03 82.66 25.54
N ALA A 322 -61.87 81.83 26.58
CA ALA A 322 -62.64 81.92 27.83
C ALA A 322 -62.35 83.23 28.60
N GLN A 323 -61.08 83.66 28.67
CA GLN A 323 -60.69 84.94 29.26
C GLN A 323 -61.30 86.13 28.51
N SER A 324 -61.30 86.07 27.17
CA SER A 324 -61.91 87.10 26.32
C SER A 324 -63.42 87.20 26.55
N LEU A 325 -64.12 86.07 26.66
CA LEU A 325 -65.55 86.02 27.02
C LEU A 325 -65.82 86.56 28.43
N LYS A 326 -64.98 86.24 29.42
CA LYS A 326 -65.07 86.83 30.77
C LYS A 326 -64.92 88.36 30.75
N LYS A 327 -63.96 88.89 29.98
CA LYS A 327 -63.80 90.35 29.80
C LYS A 327 -65.04 90.98 29.18
N CYS A 328 -65.60 90.40 28.12
CA CYS A 328 -66.86 90.88 27.53
C CYS A 328 -68.03 90.83 28.53
N SER A 329 -68.17 89.74 29.30
CA SER A 329 -69.22 89.60 30.31
C SER A 329 -69.11 90.66 31.43
N ASN A 330 -67.91 90.90 31.94
CA ASN A 330 -67.66 91.92 32.96
C ASN A 330 -67.95 93.34 32.43
N ASN A 331 -67.56 93.64 31.19
CA ASN A 331 -67.91 94.92 30.54
C ASN A 331 -69.44 95.08 30.42
N ILE A 332 -70.16 94.04 29.99
CA ILE A 332 -71.64 94.06 29.93
C ILE A 332 -72.27 94.27 31.32
N ARG A 333 -71.76 93.61 32.37
CA ARG A 333 -72.23 93.84 33.75
C ARG A 333 -71.98 95.26 34.24
N SER A 334 -70.82 95.83 33.90
CA SER A 334 -70.50 97.23 34.26
C SER A 334 -71.39 98.25 33.54
N LEU A 335 -71.87 97.93 32.35
CA LEU A 335 -72.81 98.75 31.58
C LEU A 335 -74.27 98.64 32.07
N LYS A 336 -74.62 97.60 32.84
CA LYS A 336 -75.95 97.44 33.46
C LYS A 336 -76.07 98.03 34.87
N MET A 337 -74.97 98.46 35.48
CA MET A 337 -74.93 99.11 36.81
C MET A 337 -74.72 100.64 36.74
N LYS A 338 -74.73 101.20 35.53
CA LYS A 338 -74.98 102.61 35.25
C LYS A 338 -76.37 102.72 34.64
#